data_AF-R7CYV6-F1
#
_entry.id   AF-R7CYV6-F1
#
_cell.length_a   1.000
_cell.length_b   1.000
_cell.length_c   1.000
_cell.angle_alpha   90.00
_cell.angle_beta   90.00
_cell.angle_gamma   90.00
#
_symmetry.space_group_name_H-M   'P 1'
#
loop_
_entity.id
_entity.type
_entity.pdbx_description
1 polymer ?
#
loop_
_entity_poly.entity_id
_entity_poly.type
_entity_poly.pdbx_seq_one_letter_code
_entity_poly.pdbx_strand_id
1 'polypeptide(L)'
;MTRQEIEQELDRLYKELDFAHHADESTVCRVCSVDTQLEALQSITEEIDFYEAALEEFNKPDDDGMDYIGLQLSQGMAVTHW
;
A
#
# COMPACT_ATOMS: atom_id res chain seq x y z
N MET A 1 -6.87 7.94 9.51
CA MET A 1 -6.55 8.60 8.23
C MET A 1 -7.66 8.34 7.24
N THR A 2 -8.01 9.35 6.48
CA THR A 2 -8.82 9.25 5.27
C THR A 2 -7.94 8.75 4.11
N ARG A 3 -8.57 8.16 3.09
CA ARG A 3 -7.86 7.71 1.87
C ARG A 3 -6.95 8.81 1.28
N GLN A 4 -7.42 10.05 1.24
CA GLN A 4 -6.65 11.17 0.70
C GLN A 4 -5.39 11.49 1.52
N GLU A 5 -5.42 11.32 2.84
CA GLU A 5 -4.23 11.48 3.69
C GLU A 5 -3.21 10.38 3.40
N ILE A 6 -3.65 9.14 3.18
CA ILE A 6 -2.76 8.02 2.82
C ILE A 6 -2.11 8.26 1.44
N GLU A 7 -2.89 8.70 0.45
CA GLU A 7 -2.37 9.01 -0.89
C GLU A 7 -1.34 10.16 -0.85
N GLN A 8 -1.54 11.18 0.00
CA GLN A 8 -0.58 12.26 0.18
C GLN A 8 0.70 11.81 0.87
N GLU A 9 0.59 10.94 1.89
CA GLU A 9 1.77 10.40 2.58
C GLU A 9 2.56 9.47 1.66
N LEU A 10 1.88 8.65 0.85
CA LEU A 10 2.53 7.83 -0.20
C LEU A 10 3.29 8.70 -1.21
N ASP A 11 2.67 9.77 -1.73
CA ASP A 11 3.35 10.68 -2.68
C ASP A 11 4.61 11.31 -2.08
N ARG A 12 4.57 11.61 -0.77
CA ARG A 12 5.74 12.09 -0.04
C ARG A 12 6.80 11.00 0.12
N LEU A 13 6.42 9.79 0.54
CA LEU A 13 7.34 8.67 0.71
C LEU A 13 8.02 8.27 -0.61
N TYR A 14 7.30 8.28 -1.73
CA TYR A 14 7.91 8.05 -3.04
C TYR A 14 8.92 9.13 -3.43
N LYS A 15 8.69 10.40 -3.07
CA LYS A 15 9.69 11.47 -3.26
C LYS A 15 10.89 11.29 -2.37
N GLU A 16 10.70 10.85 -1.13
CA GLU A 16 11.80 10.53 -0.22
C GLU A 16 12.60 9.32 -0.70
N LEU A 17 11.94 8.31 -1.26
CA LEU A 17 12.58 7.15 -1.89
C LEU A 17 13.38 7.56 -3.13
N ASP A 18 12.78 8.38 -4.01
CA ASP A 18 13.47 8.91 -5.20
C ASP A 18 14.68 9.76 -4.82
N PHE A 19 14.56 10.60 -3.79
CA PHE A 19 15.67 11.34 -3.22
C PHE A 19 16.74 10.41 -2.67
N ALA A 20 16.37 9.39 -1.88
CA ALA A 20 17.31 8.43 -1.32
C ALA A 20 18.04 7.62 -2.42
N HIS A 21 17.40 7.41 -3.57
CA HIS A 21 17.99 6.71 -4.71
C HIS A 21 18.97 7.56 -5.52
N HIS A 22 18.72 8.87 -5.62
CA HIS A 22 19.54 9.80 -6.40
C HIS A 22 20.59 10.56 -5.56
N ALA A 23 20.41 10.64 -4.25
CA ALA A 23 21.34 11.31 -3.34
C ALA A 23 22.54 10.43 -2.98
N ASP A 24 23.66 11.07 -2.66
CA ASP A 24 24.83 10.40 -2.10
C ASP A 24 24.50 9.71 -0.77
N GLU A 25 25.04 8.51 -0.57
CA GLU A 25 24.87 7.69 0.65
C GLU A 25 25.15 8.50 1.93
N SER A 26 26.16 9.36 1.93
CA SER A 26 26.48 10.22 3.07
C SER A 26 25.38 11.23 3.43
N THR A 27 24.60 11.68 2.43
CA THR A 27 23.45 12.57 2.63
C THR A 27 22.26 11.78 3.15
N VAL A 28 22.00 10.60 2.58
CA VAL A 28 20.91 9.71 2.99
C VAL A 28 21.09 9.23 4.43
N CYS A 29 22.29 8.71 4.78
CA CYS A 29 22.62 8.31 6.16
C CYS A 29 22.44 9.46 7.16
N ARG A 30 22.76 10.70 6.75
CA ARG A 30 22.63 11.87 7.63
C ARG A 30 21.20 12.35 7.80
N VAL A 31 20.38 12.27 6.77
CA VAL A 31 18.97 12.68 6.79
C VAL A 31 18.12 11.65 7.53
N CYS A 32 18.29 10.38 7.16
CA CYS A 32 17.52 9.27 7.73
C CYS A 32 18.11 8.74 9.05
N SER A 33 19.27 9.24 9.48
CA SER A 33 19.98 8.77 10.69
C SER A 33 20.24 7.26 10.71
N VAL A 34 20.51 6.68 9.54
CA VAL A 34 20.78 5.25 9.34
C VAL A 34 22.25 5.00 9.04
N ASP A 35 22.72 3.77 9.29
CA ASP A 35 24.11 3.38 9.05
C ASP A 35 24.42 3.12 7.56
N THR A 36 23.41 2.78 6.74
CA THR A 36 23.57 2.52 5.30
C THR A 36 22.42 3.08 4.47
N GLN A 37 22.69 3.45 3.22
CA GLN A 37 21.64 3.84 2.27
C GLN A 37 20.60 2.74 2.06
N LEU A 38 21.02 1.47 2.10
CA LEU A 38 20.13 0.32 1.96
C LEU A 38 19.09 0.28 3.09
N GLU A 39 19.49 0.57 4.32
CA GLU A 39 18.59 0.58 5.48
C GLU A 39 17.55 1.71 5.37
N ALA A 40 17.96 2.90 4.90
CA ALA A 40 17.00 3.98 4.60
C ALA A 40 16.00 3.56 3.52
N LEU A 41 16.48 2.97 2.42
CA LEU A 41 15.62 2.51 1.34
C LEU A 41 14.66 1.41 1.80
N GLN A 42 15.13 0.47 2.62
CA GLN A 42 14.29 -0.58 3.20
C GLN A 42 13.21 0.01 4.11
N SER A 43 13.57 0.92 5.02
CA SER A 43 12.60 1.57 5.90
C SER A 43 11.53 2.31 5.10
N ILE A 44 11.92 3.09 4.10
CA ILE A 44 10.98 3.84 3.26
C ILE A 44 10.08 2.88 2.45
N THR A 45 10.63 1.78 1.96
CA THR A 45 9.86 0.78 1.20
C THR A 45 8.85 0.05 2.10
N GLU A 46 9.25 -0.34 3.31
CA GLU A 46 8.34 -0.96 4.28
C GLU A 46 7.20 -0.01 4.68
N GLU A 47 7.48 1.28 4.83
CA GLU A 47 6.44 2.29 5.07
C GLU A 47 5.49 2.40 3.88
N ILE A 48 6.00 2.46 2.64
CA ILE A 48 5.18 2.47 1.43
C ILE A 48 4.27 1.24 1.37
N ASP A 49 4.81 0.03 1.59
CA ASP A 49 4.05 -1.23 1.59
C ASP A 49 2.92 -1.18 2.63
N PHE A 50 3.17 -0.63 3.81
CA PHE A 50 2.15 -0.48 4.84
C PHE A 50 0.99 0.43 4.40
N TYR A 51 1.30 1.59 3.81
CA TYR A 51 0.29 2.52 3.33
C TYR A 51 -0.46 2.00 2.09
N GLU A 52 0.21 1.29 1.18
CA GLU A 52 -0.42 0.62 0.04
C GLU A 52 -1.38 -0.48 0.50
N ALA A 53 -0.99 -1.31 1.48
CA ALA A 53 -1.85 -2.33 2.05
C ALA A 53 -3.09 -1.72 2.72
N ALA A 54 -2.92 -0.62 3.46
CA ALA A 54 -4.03 0.12 4.04
C ALA A 54 -4.97 0.68 2.94
N LEU A 55 -4.41 1.18 1.85
CA LEU A 55 -5.18 1.72 0.72
C LEU A 55 -5.91 0.62 -0.07
N GLU A 56 -5.31 -0.56 -0.20
CA GLU A 56 -5.95 -1.75 -0.79
C GLU A 56 -7.14 -2.18 0.06
N GLU A 57 -7.02 -2.16 1.39
CA GLU A 57 -8.13 -2.44 2.29
C GLU A 57 -9.28 -1.44 2.13
N PHE A 58 -8.99 -0.16 1.88
CA PHE A 58 -10.02 0.84 1.53
C PHE A 58 -10.68 0.61 0.16
N ASN A 59 -9.99 -0.05 -0.78
CA ASN A 59 -10.52 -0.33 -2.12
C ASN A 59 -11.23 -1.68 -2.21
N LYS A 60 -11.08 -2.56 -1.21
CA LYS A 60 -11.83 -3.80 -1.17
C LYS A 60 -13.32 -3.48 -1.06
N PRO A 61 -14.16 -4.02 -1.95
CA PRO A 61 -15.60 -3.90 -1.78
C PRO A 61 -15.97 -4.50 -0.42
N ASP A 62 -16.92 -3.87 0.27
CA ASP A 62 -17.48 -4.43 1.50
C ASP A 62 -18.04 -5.83 1.18
N ASP A 63 -17.38 -6.85 1.69
CA ASP A 63 -17.88 -8.22 1.64
C ASP A 63 -19.05 -8.32 2.61
N ASP A 64 -20.26 -8.41 2.10
CA ASP A 64 -21.47 -8.63 2.90
C ASP A 64 -21.54 -10.06 3.48
N GLY A 65 -20.53 -10.89 3.19
CA GLY A 65 -20.38 -12.26 3.65
C GLY A 65 -21.37 -13.22 3.00
N MET A 66 -22.07 -12.79 1.94
CA MET A 66 -23.09 -13.61 1.29
C MET A 66 -22.48 -14.46 0.18
N ASP A 67 -22.66 -15.77 0.26
CA ASP A 67 -22.33 -16.70 -0.81
C ASP A 67 -23.37 -16.63 -1.93
N TYR A 68 -23.27 -15.58 -2.75
CA TYR A 68 -24.14 -15.35 -3.90
C TYR A 68 -24.09 -16.50 -4.90
N ILE A 69 -22.94 -17.17 -5.01
CA ILE A 69 -22.75 -18.34 -5.87
C ILE A 69 -23.57 -19.51 -5.32
N GLY A 70 -23.45 -19.80 -4.02
CA GLY A 70 -24.24 -20.83 -3.34
C GLY A 70 -25.75 -20.57 -3.42
N LEU A 71 -26.17 -19.32 -3.27
CA LEU A 71 -27.56 -18.89 -3.45
C LEU A 71 -28.06 -19.15 -4.88
N GLN A 72 -27.30 -18.75 -5.90
CA GLN A 72 -27.64 -18.98 -7.31
C GLN A 72 -27.80 -20.48 -7.61
N LEU A 73 -26.87 -21.31 -7.14
CA LEU A 73 -26.93 -22.77 -7.32
C LEU A 73 -28.13 -23.38 -6.62
N SER A 74 -28.45 -22.96 -5.38
CA SER A 74 -29.61 -23.45 -4.63
C SER A 74 -30.95 -23.11 -5.30
N GLN A 75 -31.00 -22.02 -6.06
CA GLN A 75 -32.17 -21.53 -6.79
C GLN A 75 -32.24 -22.06 -8.23
N GLY A 76 -31.25 -22.84 -8.67
CA GLY A 76 -31.16 -23.36 -10.04
C GLY A 76 -30.86 -22.29 -11.09
N MET A 77 -30.29 -21.16 -10.68
CA MET A 77 -29.88 -20.07 -11.58
C MET A 77 -28.48 -20.32 -12.15
N ALA A 78 -28.20 -19.76 -13.32
CA ALA A 78 -26.85 -19.75 -13.87
C ALA A 78 -25.94 -18.87 -12.99
N VAL A 79 -24.74 -19.37 -12.68
CA VAL A 79 -23.75 -18.61 -11.89
C VAL A 79 -23.28 -17.42 -12.71
N THR A 80 -23.46 -16.22 -12.16
CA THR A 80 -22.99 -14.97 -12.76
C THR A 80 -22.02 -14.31 -11.80
N HIS A 81 -20.82 -13.99 -12.28
CA HIS A 81 -19.81 -13.25 -11.51
C HIS A 81 -20.20 -11.77 -11.50
N TRP A 82 -20.26 -11.18 -10.31
CA TRP A 82 -20.42 -9.73 -10.08
C TRP A 82 -19.32 -9.27 -9.14
#